data_AF-A0A8T4V3C5-F1
#
_entry.id   AF-A0A8T4V3C5-F1
#
_cell.length_a   1.000
_cell.length_b   1.000
_cell.length_c   1.000
_cell.angle_alpha   90.00
_cell.angle_beta   90.00
_cell.angle_gamma   90.00
#
_symmetry.space_group_name_H-M   'P 1'
#
loop_
_entity.id
_entity.type
_entity.pdbx_description
1 polymer ?
#
loop_
_entity_poly.entity_id
_entity_poly.type
_entity_poly.pdbx_seq_one_letter_code
_entity_poly.pdbx_strand_id
1 'polypeptide(L)'
;MEKPKNSKKSNRPIKKWRSSNFELALWSNEREINGNLVEFKTMSLGRSFKKKDEEVWRNEVINLRRMDIPRVLTLLNEAAKELYLEKTEEH
;
A
#
# COMPACT_ATOMS: atom_id res chain seq x y z
N MET A 1 32.35 10.43 24.40
CA MET A 1 31.02 9.79 24.31
C MET A 1 30.27 10.45 23.16
N GLU A 2 30.22 9.79 22.00
CA GLU A 2 29.46 10.27 20.85
C GLU A 2 27.96 10.07 21.11
N LYS A 3 27.17 11.12 20.94
CA LYS A 3 25.71 11.08 21.08
C LYS A 3 25.14 10.17 19.97
N PRO A 4 24.15 9.31 20.24
CA PRO A 4 23.52 8.54 19.18
C PRO A 4 22.87 9.52 18.19
N LYS A 5 23.18 9.34 16.90
CA LYS A 5 22.54 10.05 15.79
C LYS A 5 21.04 9.84 15.90
N ASN A 6 20.34 10.88 16.37
CA ASN A 6 18.89 10.94 16.40
C ASN A 6 18.39 11.01 14.95
N SER A 7 18.29 9.86 14.27
CA SER A 7 17.68 9.77 12.95
C SER A 7 16.18 9.93 13.15
N LYS A 8 15.70 11.19 13.16
CA LYS A 8 14.29 11.49 12.88
C LYS A 8 13.98 10.90 11.50
N LYS A 9 13.57 9.62 11.45
CA LYS A 9 13.11 8.97 10.22
C LYS A 9 11.89 9.77 9.77
N SER A 10 12.01 10.37 8.59
CA SER A 10 10.92 11.17 8.04
C SER A 10 9.68 10.28 7.92
N ASN A 11 8.50 10.81 8.28
CA ASN A 11 7.19 10.24 7.97
C ASN A 11 6.90 10.20 6.46
N ARG A 12 7.92 9.94 5.64
CA ARG A 12 7.84 9.87 4.20
C ARG A 12 8.03 8.42 3.79
N PRO A 13 7.27 7.95 2.80
CA PRO A 13 7.47 6.63 2.25
C PRO A 13 8.85 6.54 1.58
N ILE A 14 9.44 5.34 1.68
CA ILE A 14 10.69 4.97 1.00
C ILE A 14 10.53 5.10 -0.51
N LYS A 15 9.36 4.68 -1.01
CA LYS A 15 9.06 4.67 -2.44
C LYS A 15 7.55 4.78 -2.66
N LYS A 16 7.17 5.42 -3.77
CA LYS A 16 5.79 5.51 -4.25
C LYS A 16 5.68 5.08 -5.70
N TRP A 17 4.55 4.51 -6.05
CA TRP A 17 4.10 4.26 -7.41
C TRP A 17 2.69 4.82 -7.55
N ARG A 18 2.37 5.37 -8.72
CA ARG A 18 1.05 5.93 -9.01
C ARG A 18 0.55 5.42 -10.34
N SER A 19 -0.71 5.04 -10.39
CA SER A 19 -1.42 4.70 -11.62
C SER A 19 -2.80 5.33 -11.57
N SER A 20 -3.01 6.38 -12.36
CA SER A 20 -4.25 7.18 -12.36
C SER A 20 -4.62 7.65 -10.93
N ASN A 21 -5.78 7.21 -10.43
CA ASN A 21 -6.32 7.53 -9.13
C ASN A 21 -5.88 6.56 -8.02
N PHE A 22 -5.03 5.59 -8.31
CA PHE A 22 -4.42 4.69 -7.33
C PHE A 22 -2.98 5.11 -7.01
N GLU A 23 -2.62 5.01 -5.73
CA GLU A 23 -1.25 5.22 -5.22
C GLU A 23 -0.83 4.04 -4.35
N LEU A 24 0.39 3.55 -4.55
CA LEU A 24 1.00 2.54 -3.69
C LEU A 24 2.27 3.13 -3.07
N ALA A 25 2.37 3.11 -1.74
CA ALA A 25 3.51 3.63 -1.01
C ALA A 25 4.14 2.56 -0.11
N LEU A 26 5.47 2.47 -0.12
CA LEU A 26 6.27 1.58 0.71
C LEU A 26 6.89 2.37 1.86
N TRP A 27 6.76 1.86 3.08
CA TRP A 27 7.20 2.51 4.32
C TRP A 27 8.26 1.67 5.03
N SER A 28 9.23 2.33 5.66
CA SER A 28 10.17 1.71 6.62
C SER A 28 9.76 2.20 7.99
N ASN A 29 9.42 1.27 8.86
CA ASN A 29 9.01 1.54 10.23
C ASN A 29 9.98 0.84 11.16
N GLU A 30 10.11 1.38 12.36
CA GLU A 30 10.87 0.75 13.43
C GLU A 30 9.95 0.59 14.64
N ARG A 31 10.12 -0.51 15.36
CA ARG A 31 9.46 -0.74 16.63
C ARG A 31 10.44 -1.36 17.59
N GLU A 32 10.45 -0.86 18.82
CA GLU A 32 11.17 -1.48 19.90
C GLU A 32 10.38 -2.69 20.43
N ILE A 33 11.05 -3.84 20.52
CA ILE A 33 10.50 -5.08 21.08
C ILE A 33 11.57 -5.67 22.00
N ASN A 34 11.26 -5.76 23.30
CA ASN A 34 12.16 -6.31 24.33
C ASN A 34 13.54 -5.63 24.35
N GLY A 35 13.60 -4.30 24.24
CA GLY A 35 14.85 -3.53 24.19
C GLY A 35 15.60 -3.59 22.86
N ASN A 36 15.11 -4.34 21.87
CA ASN A 36 15.70 -4.41 20.54
C ASN A 36 14.90 -3.57 19.55
N LEU A 37 15.60 -2.73 18.78
CA LEU A 37 14.99 -1.98 17.69
C LEU A 37 14.85 -2.89 16.46
N VAL A 38 13.61 -3.16 16.06
CA VAL A 38 13.30 -3.99 14.89
C VAL A 38 12.77 -3.12 13.76
N GLU A 39 13.44 -3.14 12.62
CA GLU A 39 12.94 -2.51 11.39
C GLU A 39 11.99 -3.46 10.64
N PHE A 40 10.86 -2.93 10.18
CA PHE A 40 9.93 -3.66 9.32
C PHE A 40 9.34 -2.76 8.25
N LYS A 41 8.92 -3.37 7.14
CA LYS A 41 8.33 -2.66 6.00
C LYS A 41 6.83 -2.89 5.94
N THR A 42 6.10 -1.84 5.61
CA THR A 42 4.65 -1.88 5.33
C THR A 42 4.36 -1.21 4.00
N MET A 43 3.18 -1.48 3.46
CA MET A 43 2.70 -0.93 2.21
C MET A 43 1.34 -0.27 2.43
N SER A 44 1.05 0.82 1.75
CA SER A 44 -0.29 1.41 1.71
C SER A 44 -0.76 1.48 0.26
N LEU A 45 -1.93 0.94 -0.03
CA LEU A 45 -2.63 1.10 -1.30
C LEU A 45 -3.77 2.08 -1.10
N GLY A 46 -3.72 3.20 -1.80
CA GLY A 46 -4.72 4.26 -1.77
C GLY A 46 -5.46 4.40 -3.08
N ARG A 47 -6.73 4.82 -3.00
CA ARG A 47 -7.55 5.26 -4.13
C ARG A 47 -8.15 6.62 -3.82
N SER A 48 -8.01 7.56 -4.76
CA SER A 48 -8.69 8.84 -4.71
C SER A 48 -9.92 8.82 -5.63
N PHE A 49 -11.02 9.42 -5.20
CA PHE A 49 -12.22 9.55 -6.03
C PHE A 49 -13.10 10.71 -5.57
N LYS A 50 -13.86 11.26 -6.51
CA LYS A 50 -14.91 12.25 -6.26
C LYS A 50 -16.25 11.54 -6.49
N LYS A 51 -17.18 11.63 -5.53
CA LYS A 51 -18.53 11.08 -5.74
C LYS A 51 -19.30 11.97 -6.71
N LYS A 52 -20.25 11.37 -7.44
CA LYS A 52 -21.19 12.15 -8.25
C LYS A 52 -21.94 13.10 -7.31
N ASP A 53 -22.00 14.37 -7.67
CA ASP A 53 -22.69 15.46 -6.94
C ASP A 53 -22.00 15.97 -5.66
N GLU A 54 -20.73 15.63 -5.42
CA GLU A 54 -19.94 16.20 -4.31
C GLU A 54 -18.72 16.93 -4.82
N GLU A 55 -18.40 18.13 -4.30
CA GLU A 55 -17.18 18.86 -4.66
C GLU A 55 -15.90 18.36 -3.95
N VAL A 56 -16.04 17.40 -3.03
CA VAL A 56 -14.96 16.95 -2.15
C VAL A 56 -14.30 15.68 -2.70
N TRP A 57 -12.97 15.71 -2.84
CA TRP A 57 -12.17 14.53 -3.13
C TRP A 57 -12.02 13.65 -1.89
N ARG A 58 -12.34 12.37 -2.03
CA ARG A 58 -12.19 11.35 -0.99
C ARG A 58 -10.97 10.50 -1.27
N ASN A 59 -10.34 10.01 -0.21
CA ASN A 59 -9.21 9.09 -0.28
C ASN A 59 -9.49 7.89 0.62
N GLU A 60 -9.42 6.70 0.05
CA GLU A 60 -9.44 5.44 0.77
C GLU A 60 -8.04 4.86 0.78
N VAL A 61 -7.58 4.35 1.92
CA VAL A 61 -6.24 3.77 2.06
C VAL A 61 -6.32 2.47 2.85
N ILE A 62 -5.76 1.41 2.29
CA ILE A 62 -5.57 0.13 2.96
C ILE A 62 -4.09 -0.04 3.25
N ASN A 63 -3.75 -0.33 4.51
CA ASN A 63 -2.40 -0.62 4.94
C ASN A 63 -2.19 -2.14 5.01
N LEU A 64 -1.13 -2.63 4.37
CA LEU A 64 -0.79 -4.03 4.23
C LEU A 64 0.59 -4.29 4.85
N ARG A 65 0.71 -5.36 5.62
CA ARG A 65 2.00 -5.89 6.05
C ARG A 65 2.62 -6.71 4.93
N ARG A 66 3.92 -6.94 5.00
CA ARG A 66 4.65 -7.77 4.03
C ARG A 66 3.99 -9.14 3.76
N MET A 67 3.45 -9.77 4.80
CA MET A 67 2.78 -11.07 4.72
C MET A 67 1.39 -11.04 4.05
N ASP A 68 0.77 -9.86 3.95
CA ASP A 68 -0.55 -9.70 3.33
C ASP A 68 -0.43 -9.58 1.81
N ILE A 69 0.69 -9.05 1.32
CA ILE A 69 0.96 -8.79 -0.10
C ILE A 69 0.72 -10.03 -0.98
N PRO A 70 1.33 -11.21 -0.74
CA PRO A 70 1.12 -12.36 -1.61
C PRO A 70 -0.34 -12.82 -1.61
N ARG A 71 -1.03 -12.75 -0.47
CA ARG A 71 -2.45 -13.14 -0.35
C ARG A 71 -3.35 -12.20 -1.16
N VAL A 72 -3.12 -10.90 -1.06
CA VAL A 72 -3.85 -9.89 -1.85
C VAL A 72 -3.57 -10.06 -3.34
N LEU A 73 -2.32 -10.29 -3.73
CA LEU A 73 -1.97 -10.53 -5.13
C LEU A 73 -2.68 -11.75 -5.71
N THR A 74 -2.77 -12.86 -4.96
CA THR A 74 -3.54 -14.03 -5.38
C THR A 74 -5.00 -13.67 -5.65
N LEU A 75 -5.66 -12.98 -4.71
CA LEU A 75 -7.07 -12.58 -4.87
C LEU A 75 -7.28 -11.62 -6.05
N LEU A 76 -6.37 -10.66 -6.24
CA LEU A 76 -6.41 -9.74 -7.38
C LEU A 76 -6.25 -10.47 -8.71
N ASN A 77 -5.36 -11.48 -8.77
CA ASN A 77 -5.17 -12.28 -9.97
C ASN A 77 -6.40 -13.14 -10.27
N GLU A 78 -7.03 -13.78 -9.28
CA GLU A 78 -8.27 -14.54 -9.50
C GLU A 78 -9.41 -13.61 -9.94
N ALA A 79 -9.58 -12.46 -9.30
CA ALA A 79 -10.58 -11.48 -9.71
C ALA A 79 -10.32 -10.95 -11.14
N ALA A 80 -9.05 -10.73 -11.50
CA ALA A 80 -8.70 -10.31 -12.86
C ALA A 80 -9.01 -11.40 -13.89
N LYS A 81 -8.84 -12.70 -13.54
CA LYS A 81 -9.26 -13.77 -14.43
C LYS A 81 -10.73 -13.66 -14.74
N GLU A 82 -11.59 -13.60 -13.74
CA GLU A 82 -13.04 -13.51 -13.94
C GLU A 82 -13.44 -12.24 -14.73
N LEU A 83 -12.89 -11.09 -14.35
CA LEU A 83 -13.26 -9.81 -14.97
C LEU A 83 -12.79 -9.65 -16.43
N TYR A 84 -11.74 -10.36 -16.83
CA TYR A 84 -11.11 -10.18 -18.15
C TYR A 84 -11.11 -11.43 -19.04
N LEU A 85 -11.44 -12.62 -18.53
CA LEU A 85 -11.65 -13.82 -19.34
C LEU A 85 -13.10 -14.01 -19.81
N GLU A 86 -14.03 -13.10 -19.51
CA GLU A 86 -15.34 -13.07 -20.18
C GLU A 86 -15.19 -12.58 -21.63
N LYS A 87 -14.79 -13.51 -22.52
CA LYS A 87 -15.24 -13.68 -23.91
C LYS A 87 -14.40 -14.76 -24.62
N THR A 88 -14.87 -16.00 -24.58
CA THR A 88 -14.60 -16.97 -25.67
C THR A 88 -15.71 -18.00 -25.83
N GLU A 89 -16.98 -17.62 -25.63
CA GLU A 89 -18.13 -18.40 -26.11
C GLU A 89 -19.17 -17.47 -26.75
N GLU A 90 -18.78 -16.78 -27.82
CA GLU A 90 -19.72 -16.32 -28.85
C GLU A 90 -19.07 -16.53 -30.22
N HIS A 91 -19.62 -17.53 -30.93
CA HIS A 91 -19.45 -17.97 -32.33
C HIS A 91 -18.73 -19.31 -32.56
#